data_AF-A0A3D5WF70-F1
#
_entry.id   AF-A0A3D5WF70-F1
#
_cell.length_a   1.000
_cell.length_b   1.000
_cell.length_c   1.000
_cell.angle_alpha   90.00
_cell.angle_beta   90.00
_cell.angle_gamma   90.00
#
_symmetry.space_group_name_H-M   'P 1'
#
loop_
_entity.id
_entity.type
_entity.pdbx_description
1 polymer ?
#
loop_
_entity_poly.entity_id
_entity_poly.type
_entity_poly.pdbx_seq_one_letter_code
_entity_poly.pdbx_strand_id
1 'polypeptide(L)'
;MKFQTLIPLRFETSQGVIKLRPGDTFKPKDEEAIRWLLIDGRVRPLSDVMAEKYRELTGWLHQFDLTVDELKETLPGLYQDIQDAIESLDNSFVTEDLAAFQDAFNKVRELYTEALFKDGRRVAVKVWSEILHAYLWVVETDKDMHSLSSQGIKEVIYTADEIKRLKGLSNDSLKEVHKAKEVFESSRIEEIKPKNGLA
;
A
#
# COMPACT_ATOMS: atom_id res chain seq x y z
N MET A 1 -13.76 9.97 -21.65
CA MET A 1 -13.90 8.63 -21.09
C MET A 1 -12.87 7.70 -21.69
N LYS A 2 -11.90 7.32 -20.86
CA LYS A 2 -10.92 6.28 -21.12
C LYS A 2 -11.40 4.98 -20.48
N PHE A 3 -10.85 3.88 -20.97
CA PHE A 3 -11.16 2.54 -20.47
C PHE A 3 -9.87 1.80 -20.15
N GLN A 4 -9.94 0.91 -19.17
CA GLN A 4 -8.90 -0.05 -18.87
C GLN A 4 -9.30 -1.43 -19.37
N THR A 5 -8.36 -2.12 -20.01
CA THR A 5 -8.52 -3.52 -20.44
C THR A 5 -8.36 -4.47 -19.27
N LEU A 6 -9.26 -5.45 -19.16
CA LEU A 6 -9.21 -6.50 -18.13
C LEU A 6 -8.59 -7.80 -18.65
N ILE A 7 -8.65 -8.00 -19.97
CA ILE A 7 -8.05 -9.12 -20.68
C ILE A 7 -7.24 -8.63 -21.89
N PRO A 8 -6.37 -9.45 -22.49
CA PRO A 8 -5.70 -9.08 -23.72
C PRO A 8 -6.72 -8.82 -24.84
N LEU A 9 -6.59 -7.69 -25.53
CA LEU A 9 -7.43 -7.32 -26.67
C LEU A 9 -6.60 -7.08 -27.91
N ARG A 10 -7.21 -7.35 -29.07
CA ARG A 10 -6.62 -7.09 -30.38
C ARG A 10 -7.64 -6.35 -31.24
N PHE A 11 -7.24 -5.20 -31.78
CA PHE A 11 -8.05 -4.41 -32.70
C PHE A 11 -7.37 -4.34 -34.05
N GLU A 12 -8.14 -4.51 -35.11
CA GLU A 12 -7.67 -4.25 -36.47
C GLU A 12 -8.14 -2.86 -36.87
N THR A 13 -7.18 -1.99 -37.20
CA THR A 13 -7.42 -0.61 -37.60
C THR A 13 -6.84 -0.36 -38.97
N SER A 14 -7.23 0.75 -39.60
CA SER A 14 -6.63 1.20 -40.87
C SER A 14 -5.13 1.48 -40.75
N GLN A 15 -4.59 1.65 -39.53
CA GLN A 15 -3.17 1.86 -39.26
C GLN A 15 -2.44 0.56 -38.85
N GLY A 16 -3.14 -0.58 -38.87
CA GLY A 16 -2.61 -1.89 -38.49
C GLY A 16 -3.24 -2.46 -37.23
N VAL A 17 -2.59 -3.48 -36.67
CA VAL A 17 -3.07 -4.25 -35.52
C VAL A 17 -2.60 -3.62 -34.22
N ILE A 18 -3.54 -3.19 -33.38
CA ILE A 18 -3.27 -2.74 -32.02
C ILE A 18 -3.47 -3.92 -31.06
N LYS A 19 -2.49 -4.16 -30.19
CA LYS A 19 -2.56 -5.19 -29.14
C LYS A 19 -2.51 -4.50 -27.79
N LEU A 20 -3.55 -4.68 -26.98
CA LEU A 20 -3.62 -4.20 -25.61
C LEU A 20 -3.49 -5.38 -24.65
N ARG A 21 -2.71 -5.18 -23.59
CA ARG A 21 -2.54 -6.11 -22.47
C ARG A 21 -3.52 -5.75 -21.36
N PRO A 22 -3.79 -6.65 -20.39
CA PRO A 22 -4.53 -6.28 -19.19
C PRO A 22 -3.87 -5.10 -18.47
N GLY A 23 -4.66 -4.13 -18.03
CA GLY A 23 -4.22 -2.92 -17.35
C GLY A 23 -3.95 -1.72 -18.27
N ASP A 24 -3.78 -1.95 -19.58
CA ASP A 24 -3.58 -0.87 -20.55
C ASP A 24 -4.81 0.05 -20.60
N THR A 25 -4.56 1.35 -20.79
CA THR A 25 -5.62 2.34 -20.95
C THR A 25 -5.73 2.80 -22.39
N PHE A 26 -6.96 3.06 -22.84
CA PHE A 26 -7.19 3.56 -24.19
C PHE A 26 -8.46 4.41 -24.27
N LYS A 27 -8.52 5.26 -25.31
CA LYS A 27 -9.71 6.05 -25.64
C LYS A 27 -10.33 5.50 -26.93
N PRO A 28 -11.55 4.96 -26.88
CA PRO A 28 -12.19 4.41 -28.06
C PRO A 28 -12.61 5.50 -29.05
N LYS A 29 -12.70 5.12 -30.32
CA LYS A 29 -13.32 5.94 -31.37
C LYS A 29 -14.75 5.53 -31.71
N ASP A 30 -15.12 4.28 -31.40
CA ASP A 30 -16.42 3.69 -31.69
C ASP A 30 -17.13 3.38 -30.36
N GLU A 31 -18.26 4.06 -30.12
CA GLU A 31 -19.03 3.90 -28.88
C GLU A 31 -19.82 2.58 -28.82
N GLU A 32 -20.27 2.04 -29.95
CA GLU A 32 -21.03 0.79 -29.97
C GLU A 32 -20.13 -0.41 -29.67
N ALA A 33 -18.93 -0.43 -30.27
CA ALA A 33 -17.94 -1.46 -30.00
C ALA A 33 -17.56 -1.50 -28.51
N ILE A 34 -17.48 -0.34 -27.85
CA ILE A 34 -17.19 -0.28 -26.42
C ILE A 34 -18.34 -0.72 -25.55
N ARG A 35 -19.59 -0.39 -25.89
CA ARG A 35 -20.75 -0.90 -25.15
C ARG A 35 -20.72 -2.42 -25.08
N TRP A 36 -20.40 -3.09 -26.20
CA TRP A 36 -20.27 -4.55 -26.22
C TRP A 36 -19.12 -5.03 -25.32
N LEU A 37 -17.94 -4.42 -25.40
CA LEU A 37 -16.78 -4.80 -24.56
C LEU A 37 -17.03 -4.58 -23.06
N LEU A 38 -17.81 -3.55 -22.70
CA LEU A 38 -18.23 -3.28 -21.33
C LEU A 38 -19.20 -4.36 -20.82
N ILE A 39 -20.23 -4.68 -21.61
CA ILE A 39 -21.23 -5.71 -21.26
C ILE A 39 -20.56 -7.08 -21.11
N ASP A 40 -19.62 -7.41 -21.99
CA ASP A 40 -18.86 -8.67 -21.94
C ASP A 40 -17.77 -8.68 -20.86
N GLY A 41 -17.63 -7.61 -20.07
CA GLY A 41 -16.68 -7.53 -18.95
C GLY A 41 -15.20 -7.54 -19.36
N ARG A 42 -14.89 -7.15 -20.60
CA ARG A 42 -13.50 -7.14 -21.12
C ARG A 42 -12.76 -5.84 -20.83
N VAL A 43 -13.53 -4.77 -20.63
CA VAL A 43 -13.02 -3.44 -20.29
C VAL A 43 -13.87 -2.86 -19.18
N ARG A 44 -13.34 -1.85 -18.51
CA ARG A 44 -14.10 -1.06 -17.54
C ARG A 44 -13.76 0.43 -17.67
N PRO A 45 -14.67 1.35 -17.31
CA PRO A 45 -14.38 2.77 -17.30
C PRO A 45 -13.19 3.06 -16.39
N LEU A 46 -12.27 3.92 -16.85
CA LEU A 46 -11.09 4.27 -16.06
C LEU A 46 -11.49 5.01 -14.78
N SER A 47 -12.55 5.82 -14.83
CA SER A 47 -13.15 6.47 -13.66
C SER A 47 -13.50 5.49 -12.55
N ASP A 48 -14.00 4.30 -12.88
CA ASP A 48 -14.40 3.31 -11.88
C ASP A 48 -13.18 2.69 -11.20
N VAL A 49 -12.11 2.44 -11.96
CA VAL A 49 -10.82 1.96 -11.44
C VAL A 49 -10.24 2.98 -10.46
N MET A 50 -10.22 4.24 -10.86
CA MET A 50 -9.68 5.33 -10.03
C MET A 50 -10.56 5.57 -8.81
N ALA A 51 -11.89 5.45 -8.94
CA ALA A 51 -12.83 5.61 -7.83
C ALA A 51 -12.69 4.49 -6.78
N GLU A 52 -12.41 3.25 -7.21
CA GLU A 52 -12.06 2.16 -6.30
C GLU A 52 -10.80 2.49 -5.51
N LYS A 53 -9.75 2.96 -6.18
CA LYS A 53 -8.52 3.40 -5.50
C LYS A 53 -8.77 4.55 -4.55
N TYR A 54 -9.59 5.52 -4.94
CA TYR A 54 -9.96 6.62 -4.06
C TYR A 54 -10.63 6.10 -2.78
N ARG A 55 -11.59 5.17 -2.90
CA ARG A 55 -12.22 4.53 -1.73
C ARG A 55 -11.24 3.74 -0.88
N GLU A 56 -10.28 3.03 -1.48
CA GLU A 56 -9.20 2.36 -0.76
C GLU A 56 -8.38 3.36 0.07
N LEU A 57 -8.01 4.51 -0.52
CA LEU A 57 -7.27 5.57 0.19
C LEU A 57 -8.07 6.14 1.34
N THR A 58 -9.34 6.51 1.10
CA THR A 58 -10.21 7.04 2.16
C THR A 58 -10.39 6.02 3.28
N GLY A 59 -10.57 4.74 2.94
CA GLY A 59 -10.66 3.66 3.93
C GLY A 59 -9.37 3.50 4.74
N TRP A 60 -8.20 3.64 4.09
CA TRP A 60 -6.90 3.62 4.74
C TRP A 60 -6.71 4.81 5.70
N LEU A 61 -7.04 6.03 5.28
CA LEU A 61 -6.92 7.24 6.10
C LEU A 61 -7.76 7.16 7.38
N HIS A 62 -8.99 6.63 7.30
CA HIS A 62 -9.87 6.43 8.46
C HIS A 62 -9.34 5.42 9.50
N GLN A 63 -8.30 4.64 9.19
CA GLN A 63 -7.71 3.71 10.16
C GLN A 63 -6.91 4.45 11.24
N PHE A 64 -6.48 5.68 10.94
CA PHE A 64 -5.67 6.51 11.81
C PHE A 64 -6.54 7.55 12.51
N ASP A 65 -6.23 7.80 13.78
CA ASP A 65 -6.94 8.77 14.60
C ASP A 65 -6.45 10.22 14.36
N LEU A 66 -5.67 10.46 13.30
CA LEU A 66 -5.08 11.77 13.01
C LEU A 66 -6.07 12.62 12.23
N THR A 67 -6.62 13.64 12.88
CA THR A 67 -7.61 14.52 12.27
C THR A 67 -6.95 15.60 11.41
N VAL A 68 -7.74 16.15 10.48
CA VAL A 68 -7.30 17.24 9.61
C VAL A 68 -6.95 18.50 10.42
N ASP A 69 -7.72 18.80 11.46
CA ASP A 69 -7.48 19.97 12.31
C ASP A 69 -6.17 19.80 13.11
N GLU A 70 -5.92 18.61 13.68
CA GLU A 70 -4.65 18.30 14.35
C GLU A 70 -3.47 18.45 13.39
N LEU A 71 -3.55 17.87 12.19
CA LEU A 71 -2.52 18.01 11.15
C LEU A 71 -2.20 19.47 10.82
N LYS A 72 -3.25 20.28 10.67
CA LYS A 72 -3.15 21.70 10.35
C LYS A 72 -2.50 22.50 11.48
N GLU A 73 -2.79 22.16 12.74
CA GLU A 73 -2.25 22.83 13.91
C GLU A 73 -0.81 22.40 14.23
N THR A 74 -0.51 21.10 14.20
CA THR A 74 0.78 20.56 14.64
C THR A 74 1.81 20.50 13.51
N LEU A 75 1.39 20.27 12.26
CA LEU A 75 2.26 20.06 11.11
C LEU A 75 1.78 20.85 9.87
N PRO A 76 1.64 22.19 9.94
CA PRO A 76 1.00 23.00 8.90
C PRO A 76 1.66 22.88 7.51
N GLY A 77 2.97 22.73 7.44
CA GLY A 77 3.67 22.52 6.16
C GLY A 77 3.30 21.18 5.51
N LEU A 78 3.27 20.11 6.31
CA LEU A 78 2.91 18.79 5.83
C LEU A 78 1.42 18.69 5.49
N TYR A 79 0.57 19.39 6.25
CA TYR A 79 -0.83 19.56 5.90
C TYR A 79 -0.98 20.19 4.50
N GLN A 80 -0.22 21.25 4.20
CA GLN A 80 -0.26 21.88 2.87
C GLN A 80 0.23 20.91 1.79
N ASP A 81 1.35 20.22 1.99
CA ASP A 81 1.86 19.22 1.03
C ASP A 81 0.82 18.11 0.75
N ILE A 82 0.08 17.68 1.78
CA ILE A 82 -1.00 16.70 1.65
C ILE A 82 -2.16 17.28 0.83
N GLN A 83 -2.56 18.52 1.06
CA GLN A 83 -3.61 19.18 0.27
C GLN A 83 -3.20 19.30 -1.20
N ASP A 84 -1.96 19.68 -1.49
CA ASP A 84 -1.44 19.79 -2.85
C ASP A 84 -1.41 18.42 -3.56
N ALA A 85 -1.09 17.35 -2.82
CA ALA A 85 -1.13 15.99 -3.33
C ALA A 85 -2.57 15.50 -3.60
N ILE A 86 -3.54 15.85 -2.73
CA ILE A 86 -4.96 15.57 -2.95
C ILE A 86 -5.49 16.34 -4.17
N GLU A 87 -5.12 17.61 -4.33
CA GLU A 87 -5.51 18.39 -5.50
C GLU A 87 -4.95 17.78 -6.80
N SER A 88 -3.70 17.31 -6.76
CA SER A 88 -3.10 16.56 -7.87
C SER A 88 -3.84 15.25 -8.16
N LEU A 89 -4.30 14.56 -7.12
CA LEU A 89 -5.11 13.35 -7.24
C LEU A 89 -6.49 13.64 -7.88
N ASP A 90 -7.14 14.73 -7.48
CA ASP A 90 -8.42 15.15 -8.06
C ASP A 90 -8.28 15.58 -9.52
N ASN A 91 -7.25 16.37 -9.83
CA ASN A 91 -6.98 16.82 -11.19
C ASN A 91 -6.66 15.65 -12.13
N SER A 92 -5.88 14.67 -11.67
CA SER A 92 -5.58 13.47 -12.44
C SER A 92 -6.83 12.60 -12.64
N PHE A 93 -7.74 12.54 -11.65
CA PHE A 93 -9.04 11.89 -11.81
C PHE A 93 -9.89 12.55 -12.90
N VAL A 94 -10.03 13.88 -12.88
CA VAL A 94 -10.81 14.63 -13.88
C VAL A 94 -10.22 14.49 -15.29
N THR A 95 -8.89 14.46 -15.41
CA THR A 95 -8.19 14.32 -16.70
C THR A 95 -8.04 12.86 -17.16
N GLU A 96 -8.52 11.90 -16.35
CA GLU A 96 -8.40 10.47 -16.56
C GLU A 96 -6.93 10.04 -16.81
N ASP A 97 -5.96 10.65 -16.09
CA ASP A 97 -4.55 10.30 -16.15
C ASP A 97 -4.19 9.30 -15.05
N LEU A 98 -4.16 8.01 -15.41
CA LEU A 98 -3.90 6.94 -14.45
C LEU A 98 -2.50 6.99 -13.84
N ALA A 99 -1.49 7.41 -14.60
CA ALA A 99 -0.11 7.44 -14.11
C ALA A 99 0.06 8.56 -13.10
N ALA A 100 -0.37 9.79 -13.45
CA ALA A 100 -0.36 10.92 -12.54
C ALA A 100 -1.20 10.66 -11.29
N PHE A 101 -2.32 9.95 -11.43
CA PHE A 101 -3.16 9.55 -10.31
C PHE A 101 -2.46 8.58 -9.37
N GLN A 102 -1.78 7.57 -9.89
CA GLN A 102 -1.02 6.62 -9.07
C GLN A 102 0.12 7.31 -8.32
N ASP A 103 0.81 8.24 -8.96
CA ASP A 103 1.89 9.01 -8.33
C ASP A 103 1.34 9.90 -7.21
N ALA A 104 0.27 10.65 -7.46
CA ALA A 104 -0.38 11.48 -6.45
C ALA A 104 -0.95 10.63 -5.29
N PHE A 105 -1.55 9.48 -5.59
CA PHE A 105 -2.07 8.54 -4.59
C PHE A 105 -0.98 8.06 -3.65
N ASN A 106 0.16 7.64 -4.21
CA ASN A 106 1.32 7.20 -3.43
C ASN A 106 1.88 8.36 -2.60
N LYS A 107 1.88 9.58 -3.16
CA LYS A 107 2.35 10.76 -2.46
C LYS A 107 1.50 11.10 -1.24
N VAL A 108 0.17 11.05 -1.35
CA VAL A 108 -0.73 11.25 -0.20
C VAL A 108 -0.41 10.25 0.90
N ARG A 109 -0.22 8.97 0.57
CA ARG A 109 0.11 7.92 1.55
C ARG A 109 1.46 8.16 2.23
N GLU A 110 2.47 8.54 1.47
CA GLU A 110 3.79 8.87 1.99
C GLU A 110 3.71 10.02 3.01
N LEU A 111 3.07 11.13 2.62
CA LEU A 111 2.97 12.33 3.46
C LEU A 111 2.15 12.08 4.73
N TYR A 112 1.02 11.34 4.64
CA TYR A 112 0.25 10.96 5.83
C TYR A 112 1.05 10.05 6.77
N THR A 113 1.84 9.13 6.21
CA THR A 113 2.72 8.26 7.02
C THR A 113 3.79 9.08 7.74
N GLU A 114 4.38 10.07 7.05
CA GLU A 114 5.31 11.02 7.65
C GLU A 114 4.65 11.84 8.77
N ALA A 115 3.39 12.24 8.58
CA ALA A 115 2.65 13.01 9.58
C ALA A 115 2.44 12.21 10.86
N LEU A 116 2.00 10.96 10.71
CA LEU A 116 1.82 10.03 11.83
C LEU A 116 3.14 9.82 12.58
N PHE A 117 4.26 9.76 11.86
CA PHE A 117 5.58 9.66 12.47
C PHE A 117 5.97 10.91 13.26
N LYS A 118 5.75 12.10 12.68
CA LYS A 118 6.10 13.40 13.29
C LYS A 118 5.21 13.77 14.48
N ASP A 119 3.94 13.39 14.47
CA ASP A 119 2.99 13.63 15.55
C ASP A 119 3.18 12.67 16.75
N GLY A 120 4.22 11.82 16.72
CA GLY A 120 4.50 10.85 17.79
C GLY A 120 3.56 9.65 17.78
N ARG A 121 2.58 9.60 16.88
CA ARG A 121 1.72 8.44 16.59
C ARG A 121 2.46 7.43 15.71
N ARG A 122 3.69 7.09 16.11
CA ARG A 122 4.57 6.17 15.39
C ARG A 122 3.86 4.84 15.17
N VAL A 123 3.43 4.63 13.93
CA VAL A 123 2.82 3.36 13.51
C VAL A 123 3.91 2.31 13.28
N ALA A 124 5.10 2.74 12.80
CA ALA A 124 6.20 1.85 12.46
C ALA A 124 7.55 2.57 12.34
N VAL A 125 8.65 1.82 12.45
CA VAL A 125 10.02 2.24 12.15
C VAL A 125 10.68 1.22 11.25
N LYS A 126 11.33 1.64 10.15
CA LYS A 126 12.13 0.77 9.30
C LYS A 126 13.59 0.79 9.75
N VAL A 127 14.16 -0.36 10.06
CA VAL A 127 15.52 -0.51 10.62
C VAL A 127 16.34 -1.46 9.74
N TRP A 128 17.55 -1.07 9.37
CA TRP A 128 18.51 -1.98 8.74
C TRP A 128 19.17 -2.86 9.81
N SER A 129 19.14 -4.17 9.62
CA SER A 129 19.82 -5.13 10.49
C SER A 129 21.06 -5.70 9.80
N GLU A 130 22.24 -5.40 10.33
CA GLU A 130 23.49 -6.00 9.87
C GLU A 130 23.55 -7.51 10.12
N ILE A 131 22.90 -8.01 11.17
CA ILE A 131 22.92 -9.45 11.50
C ILE A 131 22.11 -10.26 10.48
N LEU A 132 21.00 -9.70 10.04
CA LEU A 132 20.08 -10.33 9.10
C LEU A 132 20.36 -9.92 7.64
N HIS A 133 21.15 -8.87 7.42
CA HIS A 133 21.34 -8.19 6.14
C HIS A 133 20.00 -7.85 5.46
N ALA A 134 19.05 -7.35 6.24
CA ALA A 134 17.69 -7.07 5.80
C ALA A 134 17.13 -5.82 6.49
N TYR A 135 16.19 -5.16 5.81
CA TYR A 135 15.35 -4.14 6.43
C TYR A 135 14.19 -4.78 7.18
N LEU A 136 13.97 -4.35 8.40
CA LEU A 136 12.89 -4.80 9.28
C LEU A 136 11.93 -3.64 9.53
N TRP A 137 10.63 -3.92 9.54
CA TRP A 137 9.65 -2.99 10.09
C TRP A 137 9.42 -3.33 11.56
N VAL A 138 9.47 -2.33 12.43
CA VAL A 138 9.19 -2.46 13.86
C VAL A 138 7.97 -1.61 14.19
N VAL A 139 6.93 -2.23 14.73
CA VAL A 139 5.68 -1.57 15.10
C VAL A 139 5.43 -1.65 16.60
N GLU A 140 4.57 -0.77 17.12
CA GLU A 140 4.21 -0.77 18.53
C GLU A 140 3.14 -1.83 18.83
N THR A 141 2.12 -1.93 17.97
CA THR A 141 0.96 -2.80 18.21
C THR A 141 0.69 -3.80 17.08
N ASP A 142 -0.06 -4.85 17.39
CA ASP A 142 -0.55 -5.81 16.39
C ASP A 142 -1.45 -5.16 15.34
N LYS A 143 -2.20 -4.12 15.74
CA LYS A 143 -3.06 -3.35 14.82
C LYS A 143 -2.21 -2.69 13.74
N ASP A 144 -1.06 -2.15 14.13
CA ASP A 144 -0.11 -1.52 13.21
C ASP A 144 0.54 -2.53 12.27
N MET A 145 0.85 -3.74 12.76
CA MET A 145 1.34 -4.84 11.93
C MET A 145 0.33 -5.22 10.83
N HIS A 146 -0.95 -5.36 11.20
CA HIS A 146 -2.01 -5.63 10.23
C HIS A 146 -2.20 -4.48 9.24
N SER A 147 -2.13 -3.22 9.72
CA SER A 147 -2.19 -2.05 8.84
C SER A 147 -1.05 -2.06 7.83
N LEU A 148 0.21 -2.25 8.25
CA LEU A 148 1.35 -2.36 7.31
C LEU A 148 1.23 -3.54 6.35
N SER A 149 0.76 -4.69 6.81
CA SER A 149 0.57 -5.87 5.95
C SER A 149 -0.48 -5.59 4.87
N SER A 150 -1.60 -4.95 5.24
CA SER A 150 -2.66 -4.55 4.30
C SER A 150 -2.19 -3.54 3.25
N GLN A 151 -1.09 -2.84 3.53
CA GLN A 151 -0.48 -1.87 2.64
C GLN A 151 0.43 -2.49 1.57
N GLY A 152 0.60 -3.83 1.56
CA GLY A 152 1.41 -4.55 0.60
C GLY A 152 2.91 -4.56 0.93
N ILE A 153 3.29 -4.21 2.16
CA ILE A 153 4.65 -4.38 2.67
C ILE A 153 4.97 -5.88 2.68
N LYS A 154 6.02 -6.26 1.96
CA LYS A 154 6.47 -7.66 1.86
C LYS A 154 7.63 -7.99 2.80
N GLU A 155 8.30 -6.96 3.30
CA GLU A 155 9.36 -7.14 4.29
C GLU A 155 8.81 -7.56 5.65
N VAL A 156 9.63 -8.25 6.44
CA VAL A 156 9.21 -8.78 7.73
C VAL A 156 8.90 -7.66 8.72
N ILE A 157 7.74 -7.78 9.37
CA ILE A 157 7.28 -6.88 10.41
C ILE A 157 7.44 -7.56 11.78
N TYR A 158 8.00 -6.82 12.73
CA TYR A 158 8.15 -7.20 14.12
C TYR A 158 7.41 -6.22 15.02
N THR A 159 6.86 -6.69 16.12
CA THR A 159 6.47 -5.79 17.21
C THR A 159 7.67 -5.46 18.10
N ALA A 160 7.63 -4.34 18.80
CA ALA A 160 8.66 -3.96 19.77
C ALA A 160 8.89 -5.06 20.83
N ASP A 161 7.83 -5.78 21.23
CA ASP A 161 7.91 -6.88 22.17
C ASP A 161 8.57 -8.13 21.59
N GLU A 162 8.34 -8.45 20.31
CA GLU A 162 9.08 -9.52 19.63
C GLU A 162 10.58 -9.21 19.62
N ILE A 163 10.97 -7.98 19.27
CA ILE A 163 12.39 -7.57 19.28
C ILE A 163 13.00 -7.71 20.68
N LYS A 164 12.28 -7.35 21.74
CA LYS A 164 12.76 -7.55 23.13
C LYS A 164 13.00 -9.03 23.45
N ARG A 165 12.13 -9.94 22.98
CA ARG A 165 12.27 -11.40 23.20
C ARG A 165 13.42 -12.00 22.40
N LEU A 166 13.67 -11.46 21.21
CA LEU A 166 14.79 -11.86 20.36
C LEU A 166 16.15 -11.41 20.91
N LYS A 167 16.16 -10.43 21.82
CA LYS A 167 17.37 -9.92 22.45
C LYS A 167 18.05 -11.01 23.27
N GLY A 168 19.29 -11.34 22.91
CA GLY A 168 20.10 -12.37 23.60
C GLY A 168 20.12 -13.73 22.91
N LEU A 169 19.33 -13.91 21.84
CA LEU A 169 19.49 -15.07 20.96
C LEU A 169 20.79 -14.97 20.16
N SER A 170 21.33 -16.11 19.77
CA SER A 170 22.49 -16.16 18.86
C SER A 170 22.12 -15.64 17.47
N ASN A 171 23.12 -15.14 16.73
CA ASN A 171 22.92 -14.66 15.36
C ASN A 171 22.28 -15.72 14.46
N ASP A 172 22.64 -17.00 14.63
CA ASP A 172 22.07 -18.09 13.83
C ASP A 172 20.60 -18.33 14.21
N SER A 173 20.25 -18.28 15.50
CA SER A 173 18.87 -18.37 15.95
C SER A 173 18.01 -17.22 15.41
N LEU A 174 18.55 -15.98 15.39
CA LEU A 174 17.86 -14.83 14.82
C LEU A 174 17.57 -15.02 13.33
N LYS A 175 18.55 -15.55 12.57
CA LYS A 175 18.37 -15.84 11.14
C LYS A 175 17.29 -16.88 10.88
N GLU A 176 17.26 -17.96 11.66
CA GLU A 176 16.23 -18.99 11.51
C GLU A 176 14.83 -18.48 11.84
N VAL A 177 14.67 -17.68 12.91
CA VAL A 177 13.39 -17.04 13.22
C VAL A 177 12.98 -16.06 12.12
N HIS A 178 13.92 -15.29 11.57
CA HIS A 178 13.64 -14.36 10.49
C HIS A 178 13.14 -15.06 9.23
N LYS A 179 13.84 -16.13 8.79
CA LYS A 179 13.40 -16.98 7.67
C LYS A 179 11.99 -17.53 7.88
N ALA A 180 11.66 -17.94 9.11
CA ALA A 180 10.31 -18.39 9.41
C ALA A 180 9.27 -17.28 9.20
N LYS A 181 9.53 -16.04 9.63
CA LYS A 181 8.61 -14.92 9.37
C LYS A 181 8.53 -14.52 7.89
N GLU A 182 9.62 -14.68 7.12
CA GLU A 182 9.58 -14.46 5.66
C GLU A 182 8.63 -15.44 4.95
N VAL A 183 8.55 -16.69 5.44
CA VAL A 183 7.67 -17.72 4.87
C VAL A 183 6.24 -17.58 5.37
N PHE A 184 6.04 -17.23 6.64
CA PHE A 184 4.72 -17.12 7.26
C PHE A 184 4.34 -15.65 7.47
N GLU A 185 3.65 -15.08 6.49
CA GLU A 185 3.13 -13.70 6.55
C GLU A 185 2.25 -13.49 7.79
N SER A 186 2.36 -12.31 8.42
CA SER A 186 1.61 -11.94 9.64
C SER A 186 1.80 -12.88 10.85
N SER A 187 2.87 -13.69 10.86
CA SER A 187 3.20 -14.57 12.00
C SER A 187 3.66 -13.80 13.23
N ARG A 188 3.57 -14.44 14.40
CA ARG A 188 3.95 -13.89 15.70
C ARG A 188 4.94 -14.80 16.42
N ILE A 189 5.86 -14.21 17.16
CA ILE A 189 6.84 -14.92 17.99
C ILE A 189 6.31 -15.02 19.42
N GLU A 190 5.94 -16.24 19.82
CA GLU A 190 5.58 -16.57 21.20
C GLU A 190 6.71 -17.35 21.89
N GLU A 191 7.06 -16.91 23.09
CA GLU A 191 8.02 -17.63 23.94
C GLU A 191 7.25 -18.65 24.78
N ILE A 192 7.46 -19.95 24.52
CA ILE A 192 6.90 -21.02 25.34
C ILE A 192 7.95 -21.41 26.38
N LYS A 193 7.77 -20.97 27.63
CA LYS A 193 8.59 -21.44 28.75
C LYS A 193 8.22 -22.88 29.08
N PRO A 194 9.19 -23.78 29.31
CA PRO A 194 8.90 -25.13 29.79
C PRO A 194 8.09 -25.04 31.08
N LYS A 195 6.98 -25.77 31.19
CA LYS A 195 6.33 -25.97 32.49
C LYS A 195 7.33 -26.74 33.35
N ASN A 196 7.82 -26.10 34.41
CA ASN A 196 8.69 -26.73 35.39
C ASN A 196 8.12 -28.10 35.79
N GLY A 197 8.90 -29.16 35.54
CA GLY A 197 8.57 -30.50 36.00
C GLY A 197 9.05 -31.58 35.04
N LEU A 198 10.36 -31.79 34.98
CA LEU A 198 11.03 -33.08 35.05
C LEU A 198 12.54 -32.79 35.00
N ALA A 199 13.07 -32.50 36.19
CA ALA A 199 14.47 -32.74 36.50
C ALA A 199 14.71 -34.26 36.59
#